data_AF-A0A2D5CMP4-F1
#
_entry.id   AF-A0A2D5CMP4-F1
#
_cell.length_a   1.000
_cell.length_b   1.000
_cell.length_c   1.000
_cell.angle_alpha   90.00
_cell.angle_beta   90.00
_cell.angle_gamma   90.00
#
_symmetry.space_group_name_H-M   'P 1'
#
loop_
_entity.id
_entity.type
_entity.pdbx_description
1 polymer ?
#
loop_
_entity_poly.entity_id
_entity_poly.type
_entity_poly.pdbx_seq_one_letter_code
_entity_poly.pdbx_strand_id
1 'polypeptide(L)'
;MPKAFCSDHVRAVHKPHLLSDNGSSCVSGDLAEWLQDKGMRHSRGAPYHPQTRGKMARWHQTLKNPCLLENYFPPDELEAHIEAFVDHDNRQRYPAILNNVTPSDVYFGRDKAILQQREMIKQNTLQARRLQHRKQTA
;
A
#
# COMPACT_ATOMS: atom_id res chain seq x y z
N MET A 1 -16.18 -1.65 13.56
CA MET A 1 -15.05 -2.34 14.25
C MET A 1 -13.88 -2.38 13.27
N PRO A 2 -12.90 -1.46 13.35
CA PRO A 2 -11.78 -1.50 12.43
C PRO A 2 -10.95 -2.76 12.73
N LYS A 3 -10.79 -3.60 11.72
CA LYS A 3 -10.00 -4.84 11.80
C LYS A 3 -8.58 -4.47 12.22
N ALA A 4 -8.17 -4.96 13.39
CA ALA A 4 -6.82 -4.82 13.87
C ALA A 4 -5.82 -5.27 12.80
N PHE A 5 -4.68 -4.56 12.68
CA PHE A 5 -3.53 -5.00 11.90
C PHE A 5 -3.04 -6.35 12.45
N CYS A 6 -3.52 -7.43 11.85
CA CYS A 6 -3.13 -8.79 12.20
C CYS A 6 -1.87 -9.14 11.40
N SER A 7 -0.72 -9.02 12.05
CA SER A 7 0.60 -9.39 11.51
C SER A 7 0.73 -10.90 11.23
N ASP A 8 -0.27 -11.72 11.58
CA ASP A 8 -0.17 -13.18 11.58
C ASP A 8 -0.16 -13.79 10.17
N HIS A 9 -0.53 -13.02 9.14
CA HIS A 9 -0.68 -13.50 7.77
C HIS A 9 0.51 -13.17 6.85
N VAL A 10 1.53 -12.47 7.34
CA VAL A 10 2.69 -12.08 6.53
C VAL A 10 3.91 -12.79 7.09
N ARG A 11 4.49 -13.72 6.32
CA ARG A 11 5.78 -14.36 6.62
C ARG A 11 6.92 -13.35 6.43
N ALA A 12 6.98 -12.34 7.29
CA ALA A 12 8.13 -11.47 7.39
C ALA A 12 9.21 -12.18 8.22
N VAL A 13 10.42 -12.30 7.68
CA VAL A 13 11.58 -12.91 8.36
C VAL A 13 11.91 -12.16 9.67
N HIS A 14 11.54 -10.88 9.75
CA HIS A 14 11.75 -10.02 10.90
C HIS A 14 10.42 -9.40 11.32
N LYS A 15 10.21 -9.27 12.64
CA LYS A 15 9.05 -8.55 13.17
C LYS A 15 9.07 -7.10 12.69
N PRO A 16 7.92 -6.52 12.32
CA PRO A 16 7.84 -5.16 11.83
C PRO A 16 8.32 -4.14 12.87
N HIS A 17 8.98 -3.09 12.39
CA HIS A 17 9.46 -1.96 13.18
C HIS A 17 8.52 -0.76 12.99
N LEU A 18 8.07 -0.17 14.10
CA LEU A 18 7.23 1.02 14.07
C LEU A 18 8.08 2.29 14.12
N LEU A 19 7.86 3.19 13.16
CA LEU A 19 8.39 4.55 13.15
C LEU A 19 7.25 5.55 13.37
N SER A 20 7.28 6.28 14.48
CA SER A 20 6.26 7.27 14.81
C SER A 20 6.85 8.66 15.03
N ASP A 21 5.97 9.59 15.38
CA ASP A 21 6.35 10.89 15.90
C ASP A 21 6.37 10.94 17.42
N ASN A 22 6.49 12.16 17.95
CA ASN A 22 6.50 12.46 19.37
C ASN A 22 5.14 12.97 19.86
N GLY A 23 4.04 12.66 19.16
CA GLY A 23 2.69 12.93 19.65
C GLY A 23 2.42 12.14 20.92
N SER A 24 1.59 12.67 21.83
CA SER A 24 1.32 12.06 23.14
C SER A 24 0.85 10.60 23.04
N SER A 25 -0.01 10.30 22.06
CA SER A 25 -0.48 8.92 21.79
C SER A 25 0.63 7.96 21.37
N CYS A 26 1.68 8.47 20.72
CA CYS A 26 2.83 7.68 20.29
C CYS A 26 3.92 7.58 21.38
N VAL A 27 3.79 8.31 22.48
CA VAL A 27 4.73 8.29 23.62
C VAL A 27 4.11 7.59 24.84
N SER A 28 2.87 7.13 24.73
CA SER A 28 2.15 6.48 25.83
C SER A 28 2.83 5.18 26.29
N GLY A 29 2.74 4.90 27.59
CA GLY A 29 3.19 3.64 28.18
C GLY A 29 2.44 2.44 27.60
N ASP A 30 1.11 2.57 27.44
CA ASP A 30 0.24 1.52 26.91
C ASP A 30 0.69 1.04 25.51
N LEU A 31 1.06 1.98 24.63
CA LEU A 31 1.56 1.62 23.30
C LEU A 31 2.92 0.92 23.39
N ALA A 32 3.80 1.38 24.28
CA ALA A 32 5.12 0.79 24.48
C ALA A 32 5.02 -0.65 25.02
N GLU A 33 4.15 -0.89 26.00
CA GLU A 33 3.89 -2.21 26.56
C GLU A 33 3.31 -3.16 25.50
N TRP A 34 2.32 -2.70 24.72
CA TRP A 34 1.74 -3.50 23.65
C TRP A 34 2.78 -3.87 22.58
N LEU A 35 3.61 -2.92 22.14
CA LEU A 35 4.67 -3.19 21.17
C LEU A 35 5.73 -4.15 21.72
N GLN A 36 6.04 -4.07 23.00
CA GLN A 36 6.95 -4.98 23.69
C GLN A 36 6.39 -6.41 23.73
N ASP A 37 5.12 -6.59 24.09
CA ASP A 37 4.43 -7.88 24.03
C ASP A 37 4.46 -8.47 22.61
N LYS A 38 4.24 -7.61 21.60
CA LYS A 38 4.37 -8.01 20.19
C LYS A 38 5.81 -8.20 19.73
N GLY A 39 6.83 -7.89 20.53
CA GLY A 39 8.24 -7.93 20.16
C GLY A 39 8.58 -7.02 18.98
N MET A 40 7.84 -5.93 18.82
CA MET A 40 8.02 -4.93 17.77
C MET A 40 8.90 -3.80 18.31
N ARG A 41 9.95 -3.48 17.56
CA ARG A 41 10.78 -2.32 17.91
C ARG A 41 10.01 -1.04 17.58
N HIS A 42 10.17 -0.02 18.41
CA HIS A 42 9.63 1.32 18.18
C HIS A 42 10.76 2.33 18.07
N SER A 43 10.68 3.23 17.09
CA SER A 43 11.58 4.38 16.98
C SER A 43 10.79 5.63 16.65
N ARG A 44 11.31 6.76 17.11
CA ARG A 44 10.68 8.06 16.94
C ARG A 44 11.56 8.93 16.07
N GLY A 45 10.94 9.70 15.19
CA GLY A 45 11.65 10.75 14.46
C GLY A 45 12.19 11.81 15.43
N ALA A 46 13.29 12.46 15.05
CA ALA A 46 13.81 13.59 15.81
C ALA A 46 12.72 14.68 15.94
N PRO A 47 12.66 15.39 17.09
CA PRO A 47 11.79 16.55 17.23
C PRO A 47 11.99 17.54 16.08
N TYR A 48 10.89 18.12 15.58
CA TYR A 48 10.90 19.09 14.49
C TYR A 48 11.57 18.62 13.18
N HIS A 49 11.64 17.30 12.96
CA HIS A 49 12.18 16.72 11.73
C HIS A 49 11.08 16.04 10.88
N PRO A 50 10.23 16.81 10.19
CA PRO A 50 9.07 16.29 9.47
C PRO A 50 9.42 15.35 8.32
N GLN A 51 10.62 15.47 7.73
CA GLN A 51 11.06 14.65 6.59
C GLN A 51 11.13 13.16 6.93
N THR A 52 11.44 12.80 8.18
CA THR A 52 11.47 11.39 8.64
C THR A 52 10.13 10.69 8.43
N ARG A 53 9.04 11.44 8.43
CA ARG A 53 7.67 10.94 8.30
C ARG A 53 7.04 11.32 6.96
N GLY A 54 7.85 11.74 6.00
CA GLY A 54 7.38 12.25 4.71
C GLY A 54 6.50 11.27 3.93
N LYS A 55 6.78 9.97 4.00
CA LYS A 55 5.95 8.94 3.35
C LYS A 55 4.53 8.90 3.91
N MET A 56 4.37 8.87 5.23
CA MET A 56 3.06 8.87 5.89
C MET A 56 2.34 10.21 5.71
N ALA A 57 3.06 11.32 5.83
CA ALA A 57 2.49 12.65 5.58
C ALA A 57 1.97 12.78 4.13
N ARG A 58 2.74 12.31 3.14
CA ARG A 58 2.34 12.30 1.74
C ARG A 58 1.16 11.37 1.47
N TRP A 59 1.13 10.20 2.11
CA TRP A 59 0.00 9.28 2.01
C TRP A 59 -1.28 9.90 2.58
N HIS A 60 -1.23 10.51 3.77
CA HIS A 60 -2.36 11.25 4.34
C HIS A 60 -2.85 12.38 3.42
N GLN A 61 -1.94 13.10 2.77
CA GLN A 61 -2.34 14.11 1.78
C GLN A 61 -3.10 13.49 0.61
N THR A 62 -2.65 12.33 0.12
CA THR A 62 -3.30 11.60 -0.98
C THR A 62 -4.72 11.14 -0.61
N LEU A 63 -4.91 10.68 0.64
CA LEU A 63 -6.23 10.32 1.19
C LEU A 63 -7.15 11.54 1.37
N LYS A 64 -6.60 12.64 1.88
CA LYS A 64 -7.39 13.86 2.17
C LYS A 64 -7.91 14.53 0.91
N ASN A 65 -7.19 14.45 -0.21
CA ASN A 65 -7.60 15.08 -1.45
C ASN A 65 -9.03 14.70 -1.90
N PRO A 66 -9.41 13.40 -2.02
CA PRO A 66 -10.78 13.03 -2.31
C PRO A 66 -11.73 13.27 -1.13
N CYS A 67 -11.32 12.96 0.11
CA CYS A 67 -12.21 13.09 1.27
C CYS A 67 -12.64 14.55 1.51
N LEU A 68 -11.77 15.53 1.27
CA LEU A 68 -12.09 16.94 1.52
C LEU A 68 -12.92 17.59 0.41
N LEU A 69 -13.22 16.87 -0.68
CA LEU A 69 -14.06 17.38 -1.77
C LEU A 69 -15.56 17.14 -1.51
N GLU A 70 -15.90 16.15 -0.69
CA GLU A 70 -17.28 15.76 -0.39
C GLU A 70 -17.70 16.25 1.00
N ASN A 71 -19.01 16.38 1.21
CA ASN A 71 -19.59 16.64 2.53
C ASN A 71 -20.16 15.35 3.10
N TYR A 72 -19.71 14.98 4.30
CA TYR A 72 -20.21 13.82 5.03
C TYR A 72 -21.11 14.26 6.16
N PHE A 73 -22.31 13.70 6.24
CA PHE A 73 -23.29 14.08 7.26
C PHE A 73 -23.25 13.12 8.46
N PRO A 74 -23.36 11.79 8.28
CA PRO A 74 -23.06 10.84 9.33
C PRO A 74 -21.56 10.43 9.31
N PRO A 75 -20.96 10.15 10.48
CA PRO A 75 -19.59 9.64 10.56
C PRO A 75 -19.35 8.36 9.74
N ASP A 76 -20.34 7.45 9.70
CA ASP A 76 -20.25 6.17 8.99
C ASP A 76 -20.01 6.34 7.48
N GLU A 77 -20.49 7.43 6.89
CA GLU A 77 -20.28 7.73 5.47
C GLU A 77 -18.82 8.10 5.20
N LEU A 78 -18.21 8.88 6.09
CA LEU A 78 -16.78 9.20 6.02
C LEU A 78 -15.94 7.93 6.22
N GLU A 79 -16.30 7.08 7.17
CA GLU A 79 -15.62 5.80 7.39
C GLU A 79 -15.67 4.92 6.14
N ALA A 80 -16.85 4.75 5.53
CA ALA A 80 -17.01 3.98 4.30
C ALA A 80 -16.21 4.56 3.13
N HIS A 81 -16.14 5.89 3.01
CA HIS A 81 -15.35 6.54 1.97
C HIS A 81 -13.85 6.32 2.17
N ILE A 82 -13.36 6.42 3.41
CA ILE A 82 -11.96 6.12 3.74
C ILE A 82 -11.64 4.66 3.42
N GLU A 83 -12.52 3.71 3.77
CA GLU A 83 -12.34 2.28 3.44
C GLU A 83 -12.28 2.05 1.93
N ALA A 84 -13.18 2.65 1.16
CA ALA A 84 -13.19 2.57 -0.29
C ALA A 84 -11.90 3.15 -0.91
N PHE A 85 -11.41 4.27 -0.39
CA PHE A 85 -10.14 4.84 -0.82
C PHE A 85 -8.97 3.90 -0.55
N VAL A 86 -8.90 3.32 0.66
CA VAL A 86 -7.83 2.40 1.07
C VAL A 86 -7.83 1.14 0.22
N ASP A 87 -9.00 0.59 -0.11
CA ASP A 87 -9.11 -0.55 -1.01
C ASP A 87 -8.62 -0.20 -2.42
N HIS A 88 -9.09 0.92 -2.96
CA HIS A 88 -8.67 1.40 -4.27
C HIS A 88 -7.15 1.62 -4.36
N ASP A 89 -6.56 2.36 -3.41
CA ASP A 89 -5.13 2.68 -3.41
C ASP A 89 -4.25 1.43 -3.29
N ASN A 90 -4.70 0.40 -2.55
CA ASN A 90 -3.93 -0.82 -2.36
C ASN A 90 -4.13 -1.89 -3.45
N ARG A 91 -5.35 -2.03 -3.98
CA ARG A 91 -5.75 -3.19 -4.80
C ARG A 91 -6.16 -2.87 -6.23
N GLN A 92 -6.48 -1.62 -6.53
CA GLN A 92 -7.01 -1.25 -7.85
C GLN A 92 -6.08 -0.27 -8.58
N ARG A 93 -5.33 0.53 -7.83
CA ARG A 93 -4.35 1.47 -8.37
C ARG A 93 -3.11 0.74 -8.91
N TYR A 94 -2.74 1.08 -10.15
CA TYR A 94 -1.54 0.58 -10.81
C TYR A 94 -0.48 1.68 -10.93
N PRO A 95 0.37 1.90 -9.91
CA PRO A 95 1.38 2.93 -9.94
C PRO A 95 2.54 2.55 -10.87
N ALA A 96 2.98 3.50 -11.69
CA ALA A 96 4.08 3.31 -12.65
C ALA A 96 5.40 2.91 -11.96
N ILE A 97 5.67 3.43 -10.76
CA ILE A 97 6.88 3.09 -9.98
C ILE A 97 6.95 1.61 -9.59
N LEU A 98 5.81 0.91 -9.58
CA LEU A 98 5.73 -0.53 -9.30
C LEU A 98 5.51 -1.35 -10.58
N ASN A 99 5.95 -0.85 -11.74
CA ASN A 99 5.75 -1.50 -13.04
C ASN A 99 4.28 -1.83 -13.32
N ASN A 100 3.36 -0.96 -12.89
CA ASN A 100 1.92 -1.15 -12.99
C ASN A 100 1.46 -2.46 -12.33
N VAL A 101 2.05 -2.82 -11.20
CA VAL A 101 1.57 -3.86 -10.27
C VAL A 101 0.95 -3.17 -9.06
N THR A 102 -0.13 -3.75 -8.51
CA THR A 102 -0.82 -3.15 -7.37
C THR A 102 0.07 -3.20 -6.12
N PRO A 103 -0.02 -2.22 -5.20
CA PRO A 103 0.74 -2.25 -3.95
C PRO A 103 0.51 -3.54 -3.13
N SER A 104 -0.73 -4.04 -3.10
CA SER A 104 -1.08 -5.29 -2.45
C SER A 104 -0.32 -6.48 -3.05
N ASP A 105 -0.26 -6.60 -4.37
CA ASP A 105 0.46 -7.71 -5.01
C ASP A 105 1.97 -7.65 -4.79
N VAL A 106 2.54 -6.44 -4.75
CA VAL A 106 3.95 -6.25 -4.36
C VAL A 106 4.17 -6.65 -2.89
N TYR A 107 3.28 -6.21 -1.99
CA TYR A 107 3.38 -6.52 -0.56
C TYR A 107 3.33 -8.03 -0.28
N PHE A 108 2.46 -8.76 -0.99
CA PHE A 108 2.35 -10.21 -0.88
C PHE A 108 3.33 -10.99 -1.78
N GLY A 109 4.24 -10.31 -2.49
CA GLY A 109 5.29 -10.94 -3.31
C GLY A 109 4.79 -11.65 -4.56
N ARG A 110 3.63 -11.26 -5.09
CA ARG A 110 3.02 -11.80 -6.33
C ARG A 110 3.48 -11.07 -7.60
N ASP A 111 4.16 -9.95 -7.43
CA ASP A 111 4.65 -9.07 -8.48
C ASP A 111 5.46 -9.81 -9.56
N LYS A 112 6.40 -10.66 -9.16
CA LYS A 112 7.28 -11.39 -10.08
C LYS A 112 6.48 -12.28 -11.04
N ALA A 113 5.52 -13.03 -10.51
CA ALA A 113 4.69 -13.93 -11.31
C ALA A 113 3.81 -13.13 -12.29
N ILE A 114 3.21 -12.03 -11.83
CA ILE A 114 2.40 -11.13 -12.68
C ILE A 114 3.24 -10.58 -13.84
N LEU A 115 4.44 -10.09 -13.56
CA LEU A 115 5.33 -9.51 -14.57
C LEU A 115 5.81 -10.56 -15.58
N GLN A 116 6.16 -11.76 -15.13
CA GLN A 116 6.54 -12.87 -16.01
C GLN A 116 5.38 -13.25 -16.95
N GLN A 117 4.17 -13.40 -16.41
CA GLN A 117 2.98 -13.72 -17.21
C GLN A 117 2.70 -12.63 -18.27
N ARG A 118 2.83 -11.35 -17.90
CA ARG A 118 2.65 -10.22 -18.83
C ARG A 118 3.66 -10.26 -19.97
N GLU A 119 4.93 -10.54 -19.67
CA GLU A 119 5.96 -10.64 -20.71
C GLU A 119 5.70 -11.81 -21.66
N MET A 120 5.30 -12.98 -21.14
CA MET A 120 4.91 -14.12 -21.98
C MET A 120 3.74 -13.77 -22.92
N ILE A 121 2.69 -13.15 -22.40
CA ILE A 121 1.52 -12.71 -23.21
C ILE A 121 1.97 -11.73 -24.30
N LYS A 122 2.84 -10.78 -23.96
CA LYS A 122 3.38 -9.80 -24.91
C LYS A 122 4.14 -10.50 -26.04
N GLN A 123 5.05 -11.44 -25.73
CA GLN A 123 5.82 -12.17 -26.73
C GLN A 123 4.91 -13.00 -27.65
N ASN A 124 3.95 -13.73 -27.08
CA ASN A 124 2.99 -14.53 -27.85
C ASN A 124 2.15 -13.64 -28.79
N THR A 125 1.71 -12.48 -28.30
CA THR A 125 0.93 -11.52 -29.09
C THR A 125 1.75 -10.96 -30.26
N LEU A 126 3.02 -10.62 -30.04
CA LEU A 126 3.92 -10.15 -31.11
C LEU A 126 4.18 -11.23 -32.17
N GLN A 127 4.38 -12.49 -31.75
CA GLN A 127 4.57 -13.60 -32.67
C GLN A 127 3.32 -13.85 -33.53
N ALA A 128 2.13 -13.88 -32.90
CA ALA A 128 0.87 -14.05 -33.62
C ALA A 128 0.64 -12.93 -34.66
N ARG A 129 0.91 -11.67 -34.29
CA ARG A 129 0.82 -10.53 -35.22
C ARG A 129 1.78 -10.67 -36.41
N ARG A 130 3.02 -11.09 -36.18
CA ARG A 130 4.00 -11.33 -37.26
C ARG A 130 3.55 -12.43 -38.22
N LEU A 131 2.98 -13.52 -37.70
CA LEU A 131 2.46 -14.62 -38.53
C LEU A 131 1.26 -14.16 -39.36
N GLN A 132 0.32 -13.43 -38.77
CA GLN A 132 -0.84 -12.91 -39.49
C GLN A 132 -0.43 -11.95 -40.60
N HIS A 133 0.51 -11.03 -40.33
CA HIS A 133 1.03 -10.13 -41.35
C HIS A 133 1.64 -10.90 -42.53
N ARG A 134 2.50 -11.91 -42.26
CA ARG A 134 3.09 -12.75 -43.32
C ARG A 134 2.05 -13.42 -44.20
N LYS A 135 0.95 -13.92 -43.61
CA LYS A 135 -0.17 -14.55 -44.35
C LYS A 135 -0.94 -13.56 -45.22
N GLN A 136 -0.96 -12.28 -44.86
CA GLN A 136 -1.67 -11.23 -45.62
C GLN A 136 -0.82 -10.64 -46.74
N THR A 137 0.50 -10.64 -46.59
CA THR A 137 1.46 -10.14 -47.59
C THR A 137 1.97 -11.20 -48.56
N ALA A 138 1.59 -12.47 -48.37
CA ALA A 138 1.84 -13.57 -49.29
C ALA A 138 0.63 -13.77 -50.19
#